data_AF-A0A5E4Q708-F1
#
_entry.id   AF-A0A5E4Q708-F1
#
_cell.length_a   1.000
_cell.length_b   1.000
_cell.length_c   1.000
_cell.angle_alpha   90.00
_cell.angle_beta   90.00
_cell.angle_gamma   90.00
#
_symmetry.space_group_name_H-M   'P 1'
#
loop_
_entity.id
_entity.type
_entity.pdbx_description
1 polymer ?
#
loop_
_entity_poly.entity_id
_entity_poly.type
_entity_poly.pdbx_seq_one_letter_code
_entity_poly.pdbx_strand_id
1 'polypeptide(L)'
;MSTQFKAMPSLELKLYIRIVAVVFSISSATAFGFSLLRLLDPELFYTVELDNTGIGNVHKFNLVIHYIICGMMIVTSAIGFLNSLIVMNRSSSKNTGRNITVWLLLDSLFETTRVVYVFLCEIMLQGKGQLQFWELVISIGQYLLDSFLYCQMILRH
;
A
#
# COMPACT_ATOMS: atom_id res chain seq x y z
N MET A 1 24.73 17.80 29.03
CA MET A 1 23.91 16.59 28.85
C MET A 1 24.36 15.90 27.59
N SER A 2 25.14 14.83 27.70
CA SER A 2 25.47 13.98 26.56
C SER A 2 24.25 13.12 26.24
N THR A 3 23.59 13.40 25.13
CA THR A 3 22.63 12.47 24.53
C THR A 3 23.43 11.25 24.08
N GLN A 4 23.55 10.25 24.96
CA GLN A 4 23.92 8.90 24.54
C GLN A 4 22.84 8.44 23.56
N PHE A 5 23.12 8.58 22.26
CA PHE A 5 22.48 7.78 21.23
C PHE A 5 22.75 6.33 21.60
N LYS A 6 21.77 5.70 22.26
CA LYS A 6 21.83 4.30 22.63
C LYS A 6 21.75 3.52 21.32
N ALA A 7 22.91 3.27 20.72
CA ALA A 7 23.03 2.45 19.52
C ALA A 7 22.34 1.12 19.81
N MET A 8 21.21 0.89 19.14
CA MET A 8 20.43 -0.32 19.31
C MET A 8 21.33 -1.52 18.93
N PRO A 9 21.40 -2.57 19.77
CA PRO A 9 22.18 -3.75 19.41
C PRO A 9 21.68 -4.29 18.06
N SER A 10 22.61 -4.61 17.16
CA SER A 10 22.34 -4.92 15.74
C SER A 10 21.33 -6.07 15.51
N LEU A 11 21.16 -6.93 16.52
CA LEU A 11 20.18 -8.02 16.55
C LEU A 11 18.73 -7.52 16.68
N GLU A 12 18.49 -6.50 17.51
CA GLU A 12 17.16 -5.91 17.71
C GLU A 12 16.72 -5.15 16.46
N LEU A 13 17.64 -4.41 15.83
CA LEU A 13 17.37 -3.70 14.58
C LEU A 13 17.01 -4.66 13.44
N LYS A 14 17.72 -5.79 13.32
CA LYS A 14 17.42 -6.80 12.29
C LYS A 14 16.02 -7.39 12.46
N LEU A 15 15.65 -7.72 13.70
CA LEU A 15 14.33 -8.26 14.00
C LEU A 15 13.25 -7.22 13.69
N TYR A 16 13.47 -5.97 14.09
CA TYR A 16 12.55 -4.86 13.85
C TYR A 16 12.30 -4.65 12.35
N ILE A 17 13.35 -4.54 11.53
CA ILE A 17 13.22 -4.36 10.08
C ILE A 17 12.44 -5.52 9.44
N ARG A 18 12.63 -6.75 9.91
CA ARG A 18 11.88 -7.90 9.41
C ARG A 18 10.40 -7.83 9.76
N ILE A 19 10.06 -7.46 10.99
CA ILE A 19 8.67 -7.29 11.41
C ILE A 19 7.99 -6.21 10.56
N VAL A 20 8.65 -5.06 10.39
CA VAL A 20 8.14 -3.98 9.55
C VAL A 20 7.96 -4.44 8.10
N ALA A 21 8.93 -5.16 7.53
CA ALA A 21 8.80 -5.73 6.20
C ALA A 21 7.66 -6.75 6.07
N VAL A 22 7.35 -7.50 7.14
CA VAL A 22 6.21 -8.43 7.14
C VAL A 22 4.90 -7.66 7.07
N VAL A 23 4.75 -6.62 7.89
CA VAL A 23 3.56 -5.77 7.87
C VAL A 23 3.36 -5.15 6.47
N PHE A 24 4.42 -4.60 5.87
CA PHE A 24 4.35 -4.01 4.53
C PHE A 24 4.07 -5.04 3.43
N SER A 25 4.61 -6.26 3.54
CA SER A 25 4.27 -7.33 2.60
C SER A 25 2.80 -7.72 2.66
N ILE A 26 2.21 -7.75 3.86
CA ILE A 26 0.79 -8.03 4.06
C ILE A 26 -0.04 -6.87 3.48
N SER A 27 0.34 -5.63 3.76
CA SER A 27 -0.29 -4.42 3.19
C SER A 27 -0.31 -4.46 1.65
N SER A 28 0.84 -4.71 1.04
CA SER A 28 0.97 -4.86 -0.41
C SER A 28 0.15 -6.02 -0.97
N ALA A 29 0.15 -7.18 -0.30
CA ALA A 29 -0.63 -8.34 -0.74
C ALA A 29 -2.15 -8.07 -0.65
N THR A 30 -2.63 -7.40 0.39
CA THR A 30 -4.04 -7.02 0.50
C THR A 30 -4.44 -6.04 -0.58
N ALA A 31 -3.62 -5.03 -0.86
CA ALA A 31 -3.88 -4.07 -1.93
C ALA A 31 -3.89 -4.73 -3.31
N PHE A 32 -2.98 -5.68 -3.55
CA PHE A 32 -2.99 -6.51 -4.76
C PHE A 32 -4.29 -7.32 -4.88
N GLY A 33 -4.71 -7.98 -3.80
CA GLY A 33 -5.94 -8.77 -3.77
C GLY A 33 -7.18 -7.93 -4.05
N PHE A 34 -7.35 -6.80 -3.38
CA PHE A 34 -8.50 -5.90 -3.59
C PHE A 34 -8.49 -5.30 -5.00
N SER A 35 -7.35 -4.85 -5.50
CA SER A 35 -7.26 -4.28 -6.85
C SER A 35 -7.51 -5.31 -7.95
N LEU A 36 -7.08 -6.56 -7.76
CA LEU A 36 -7.37 -7.66 -8.67
C LEU A 36 -8.85 -8.07 -8.61
N LEU A 37 -9.43 -8.18 -7.41
CA LEU A 37 -10.87 -8.45 -7.25
C LEU A 37 -11.71 -7.36 -7.90
N ARG A 38 -11.35 -6.09 -7.69
CA ARG A 38 -12.03 -4.95 -8.31
C ARG A 38 -11.92 -4.97 -9.83
N LEU A 39 -10.79 -5.41 -10.38
CA LEU A 39 -10.59 -5.56 -11.82
C LEU A 39 -11.45 -6.70 -12.43
N LEU A 40 -11.60 -7.80 -11.69
CA LEU A 40 -12.30 -9.00 -12.17
C LEU A 40 -13.81 -8.94 -11.94
N ASP A 41 -14.24 -8.37 -10.82
CA ASP A 41 -15.63 -8.26 -10.39
C ASP A 41 -15.92 -6.86 -9.83
N PRO A 42 -16.09 -5.86 -10.72
CA PRO A 42 -16.28 -4.47 -10.32
C PRO A 42 -17.61 -4.22 -9.59
N GLU A 43 -18.62 -5.08 -9.76
CA GLU A 43 -19.95 -4.93 -9.14
C GLU A 43 -19.89 -5.01 -7.61
N LEU A 44 -18.89 -5.70 -7.06
CA LEU A 44 -18.66 -5.78 -5.61
C LEU A 44 -18.18 -4.46 -4.99
N PHE A 45 -17.63 -3.56 -5.81
CA PHE A 45 -17.01 -2.29 -5.39
C PHE A 45 -17.82 -1.06 -5.83
N TYR A 46 -18.50 -1.14 -6.97
CA TYR A 46 -19.29 -0.05 -7.53
C TYR A 46 -20.77 -0.40 -7.55
N THR A 47 -21.61 0.51 -7.07
CA THR A 47 -23.07 0.34 -7.13
C THR A 47 -23.67 0.82 -8.45
N VAL A 48 -22.90 1.57 -9.24
CA VAL A 48 -23.29 2.03 -10.57
C VAL A 48 -22.60 1.13 -11.57
N GLU A 49 -23.38 0.49 -12.46
CA GLU A 49 -22.83 -0.34 -13.53
C GLU A 49 -21.89 0.51 -14.38
N LEU A 50 -20.63 0.06 -14.47
CA LEU A 50 -19.62 0.73 -15.28
C LEU A 50 -19.89 0.60 -16.79
N ASP A 51 -20.76 -0.34 -17.20
CA ASP A 51 -20.88 -0.77 -18.61
C ASP A 51 -22.29 -0.68 -19.23
N ASN A 52 -23.36 -0.35 -18.50
CA ASN A 52 -24.71 -0.43 -19.09
C ASN A 52 -25.13 0.80 -19.93
N THR A 53 -24.83 0.71 -21.23
CA THR A 53 -25.77 0.78 -22.37
C THR A 53 -26.76 1.95 -22.51
N GLY A 54 -26.37 3.18 -22.19
CA GLY A 54 -27.17 4.33 -22.62
C GLY A 54 -26.59 5.70 -22.24
N ILE A 55 -26.17 6.46 -23.25
CA ILE A 55 -25.91 7.91 -23.20
C ILE A 55 -24.53 8.33 -22.63
N GLY A 56 -23.63 8.72 -23.53
CA GLY A 56 -22.59 9.74 -23.27
C GLY A 56 -21.15 9.27 -23.11
N ASN A 57 -20.21 10.09 -23.62
CA ASN A 57 -18.74 9.91 -23.50
C ASN A 57 -18.23 9.82 -22.05
N VAL A 58 -19.06 10.12 -21.04
CA VAL A 58 -18.70 10.16 -19.62
C VAL A 58 -18.54 8.75 -19.03
N HIS A 59 -19.32 7.75 -19.46
CA HIS A 59 -19.23 6.39 -18.90
C HIS A 59 -18.05 5.58 -19.44
N LYS A 60 -17.70 5.76 -20.71
CA LYS A 60 -16.46 5.17 -21.27
C LYS A 60 -15.20 5.69 -20.56
N PHE A 61 -15.22 6.96 -20.14
CA PHE A 61 -14.12 7.56 -19.40
C PHE A 61 -13.94 6.93 -18.01
N ASN A 62 -15.03 6.62 -17.31
CA ASN A 62 -14.97 5.94 -16.01
C ASN A 62 -14.41 4.52 -16.11
N LEU A 63 -14.76 3.78 -17.16
CA LEU A 63 -14.22 2.46 -17.43
C LEU A 63 -12.71 2.51 -17.72
N VAL A 64 -12.26 3.47 -18.53
CA VAL A 64 -10.82 3.69 -18.78
C VAL A 64 -10.08 4.06 -17.50
N ILE A 65 -10.63 4.97 -16.70
CA ILE A 65 -10.05 5.35 -15.40
C ILE A 65 -9.94 4.13 -14.49
N HIS A 66 -10.99 3.32 -14.39
CA HIS A 66 -11.01 2.11 -13.59
C HIS A 66 -9.87 1.15 -13.96
N TYR A 67 -9.70 0.85 -15.26
CA TYR A 67 -8.63 -0.04 -15.72
C TYR A 67 -7.24 0.53 -15.48
N ILE A 68 -7.05 1.83 -15.71
CA ILE A 68 -5.75 2.49 -15.48
C ILE A 68 -5.42 2.46 -13.99
N ILE A 69 -6.35 2.84 -13.12
CA ILE A 69 -6.14 2.93 -11.68
C ILE A 69 -5.94 1.54 -11.06
N CYS A 70 -6.75 0.55 -11.43
CA CYS A 70 -6.58 -0.84 -10.97
C CYS A 70 -5.27 -1.44 -11.50
N GLY A 71 -4.95 -1.25 -12.78
CA GLY A 71 -3.71 -1.74 -13.37
C GLY A 71 -2.47 -1.15 -12.70
N MET A 72 -2.45 0.16 -12.47
CA MET A 72 -1.37 0.82 -11.72
C MET A 72 -1.25 0.25 -10.31
N MET A 73 -2.37 0.08 -9.60
CA MET A 73 -2.35 -0.42 -8.22
C MET A 73 -1.86 -1.87 -8.15
N ILE A 74 -2.24 -2.73 -9.10
CA ILE A 74 -1.74 -4.11 -9.20
C ILE A 74 -0.22 -4.11 -9.36
N VAL A 75 0.30 -3.29 -10.28
CA VAL A 75 1.74 -3.20 -10.55
C VAL A 75 2.49 -2.65 -9.34
N THR A 76 2.03 -1.55 -8.74
CA THR A 76 2.70 -0.97 -7.56
C THR A 76 2.66 -1.90 -6.35
N SER A 77 1.54 -2.61 -6.14
CA SER A 77 1.41 -3.61 -5.07
C SER A 77 2.34 -4.80 -5.27
N ALA A 78 2.49 -5.28 -6.51
CA ALA A 78 3.45 -6.34 -6.82
C ALA A 78 4.90 -5.90 -6.56
N ILE A 79 5.25 -4.66 -6.92
CA ILE A 79 6.57 -4.08 -6.63
C ILE A 79 6.78 -3.95 -5.11
N GLY A 80 5.80 -3.43 -4.37
CA GLY A 80 5.86 -3.28 -2.92
C GLY A 80 6.03 -4.62 -2.20
N PHE A 81 5.30 -5.64 -2.65
CA PHE A 81 5.40 -7.01 -2.14
C PHE A 81 6.79 -7.60 -2.37
N LEU A 82 7.30 -7.55 -3.61
CA LEU A 82 8.63 -8.05 -3.93
C LEU A 82 9.74 -7.32 -3.17
N ASN A 83 9.63 -5.99 -3.05
CA ASN A 83 10.60 -5.18 -2.31
C ASN A 83 10.63 -5.58 -0.82
N SER A 84 9.47 -5.81 -0.23
CA SER A 84 9.35 -6.29 1.16
C SER A 84 9.98 -7.67 1.34
N LEU A 85 9.74 -8.61 0.41
CA LEU A 85 10.38 -9.94 0.45
C LEU A 85 11.89 -9.88 0.30
N ILE A 86 12.41 -8.99 -0.56
CA ILE A 86 13.86 -8.79 -0.73
C ILE A 86 14.47 -8.28 0.58
N VAL A 87 13.82 -7.32 1.24
CA VAL A 87 14.32 -6.74 2.50
C VAL A 87 14.30 -7.76 3.64
N MET A 88 13.29 -8.62 3.73
CA MET A 88 13.26 -9.72 4.71
C MET A 88 14.43 -10.68 4.56
N ASN A 89 14.78 -11.01 3.32
CA ASN A 89 15.79 -12.01 2.97
C ASN A 89 17.22 -11.42 2.87
N ARG A 90 17.37 -10.10 2.90
CA ARG A 90 18.69 -9.46 2.85
C ARG A 90 19.49 -9.68 4.13
N SER A 91 20.81 -9.78 3.97
CA SER A 91 21.74 -9.82 5.11
C SER A 91 21.77 -8.47 5.83
N SER A 92 21.96 -8.50 7.15
CA SER A 92 22.04 -7.31 8.02
C SER A 92 23.13 -6.31 7.59
N SER A 93 24.20 -6.79 6.97
CA SER A 93 25.27 -5.96 6.41
C SER A 93 24.87 -5.15 5.18
N LYS A 94 23.80 -5.54 4.48
CA LYS A 94 23.24 -4.84 3.31
C LYS A 94 21.95 -4.08 3.64
N ASN A 95 21.32 -4.36 4.78
CA ASN A 95 20.22 -3.57 5.36
C ASN A 95 20.80 -2.57 6.37
N THR A 96 21.56 -1.60 5.87
CA THR A 96 22.11 -0.50 6.66
C THR A 96 22.15 0.77 5.82
N GLY A 97 22.01 1.93 6.48
CA GLY A 97 22.11 3.25 5.87
C GLY A 97 21.15 3.45 4.70
N ARG A 98 21.71 3.84 3.55
CA ARG A 98 20.96 4.22 2.34
C ARG A 98 19.95 3.18 1.85
N ASN A 99 20.22 1.89 2.01
CA ASN A 99 19.32 0.84 1.52
C ASN A 99 18.02 0.75 2.33
N ILE A 100 18.09 0.98 3.65
CA ILE A 100 16.88 1.06 4.49
C ILE A 100 16.13 2.33 4.12
N THR A 101 16.80 3.48 4.04
CA THR A 101 16.14 4.75 3.69
C THR A 101 15.42 4.69 2.35
N VAL A 102 16.03 4.09 1.32
CA VAL A 102 15.39 3.92 0.01
C VAL A 102 14.19 2.98 0.10
N TRP A 103 14.28 1.89 0.83
CA TRP A 103 13.15 0.98 1.03
C TRP A 103 11.97 1.68 1.71
N LEU A 104 12.24 2.44 2.77
CA LEU A 104 11.25 3.23 3.49
C LEU A 104 10.61 4.32 2.63
N LEU A 105 11.39 4.97 1.77
CA LEU A 105 10.84 5.95 0.82
C LEU A 105 9.91 5.29 -0.20
N LEU A 106 10.31 4.13 -0.73
CA LEU A 106 9.48 3.38 -1.68
C LEU A 106 8.18 2.89 -1.04
N ASP A 107 8.25 2.48 0.23
CA ASP A 107 7.08 2.02 0.96
C ASP A 107 6.14 3.18 1.35
N SER A 108 6.68 4.32 1.79
CA SER A 108 5.89 5.55 1.98
C SER A 108 5.22 6.03 0.68
N LEU A 109 5.91 5.90 -0.46
CA LEU A 109 5.35 6.22 -1.78
C LEU A 109 4.22 5.24 -2.16
N PHE A 110 4.41 3.94 -1.91
CA PHE A 110 3.36 2.93 -2.10
C PHE A 110 2.13 3.26 -1.27
N GLU A 111 2.32 3.60 0.00
CA GLU A 111 1.23 3.90 0.91
C GLU A 111 0.45 5.16 0.51
N THR A 112 1.17 6.20 0.10
CA THR A 112 0.55 7.41 -0.46
C THR A 112 -0.24 7.09 -1.72
N THR A 113 0.33 6.25 -2.60
CA THR A 113 -0.34 5.81 -3.83
C THR A 113 -1.62 5.04 -3.52
N ARG A 114 -1.61 4.19 -2.49
CA ARG A 114 -2.79 3.45 -2.05
C ARG A 114 -3.91 4.36 -1.54
N VAL A 115 -3.59 5.37 -0.74
CA VAL A 115 -4.59 6.34 -0.27
C VAL A 115 -5.22 7.08 -1.46
N VAL A 116 -4.40 7.54 -2.41
CA VAL A 116 -4.88 8.18 -3.63
C VAL A 116 -5.76 7.22 -4.44
N TYR A 117 -5.34 5.95 -4.58
CA TYR A 117 -6.10 4.91 -5.27
C TYR A 117 -7.50 4.72 -4.69
N VAL A 118 -7.61 4.53 -3.37
CA VAL A 118 -8.90 4.35 -2.69
C VAL A 118 -9.76 5.61 -2.82
N PHE A 119 -9.17 6.79 -2.68
CA PHE A 119 -9.86 8.07 -2.83
C PHE A 119 -10.43 8.27 -4.24
N LEU A 120 -9.66 7.96 -5.28
CA LEU A 120 -10.14 8.04 -6.67
C LEU A 120 -11.27 7.02 -6.90
N CYS A 121 -11.17 5.82 -6.34
CA CYS A 121 -12.21 4.80 -6.44
C CYS A 121 -13.51 5.21 -5.73
N GLU A 122 -13.41 5.84 -4.56
CA GLU A 122 -14.58 6.29 -3.79
C GLU A 122 -15.23 7.54 -4.39
N ILE A 123 -14.44 8.58 -4.68
CA ILE A 123 -14.96 9.89 -5.09
C ILE A 123 -15.22 9.97 -6.58
N MET A 124 -14.29 9.52 -7.43
CA MET A 124 -14.46 9.65 -8.89
C MET A 124 -15.32 8.54 -9.47
N LEU A 125 -15.13 7.30 -9.01
CA LEU A 125 -15.85 6.14 -9.51
C LEU A 125 -17.08 5.76 -8.67
N GLN A 126 -17.41 6.56 -7.64
CA GLN A 126 -18.57 6.36 -6.78
C GLN A 126 -18.63 4.94 -6.17
N GLY A 127 -17.48 4.44 -5.72
CA GLY A 127 -17.40 3.17 -4.99
C GLY A 127 -18.27 3.22 -3.74
N LYS A 128 -19.42 2.53 -3.78
CA LYS A 128 -20.35 2.37 -2.65
C LYS A 128 -20.67 0.89 -2.40
N GLY A 129 -19.95 -0.02 -3.05
CA GLY A 129 -20.13 -1.45 -2.91
C GLY A 129 -19.69 -1.97 -1.55
N GLN A 130 -20.11 -3.19 -1.22
CA GLN A 130 -19.82 -3.79 0.09
C GLN A 130 -18.32 -4.03 0.30
N LEU A 131 -17.56 -4.39 -0.74
CA LEU A 131 -16.11 -4.57 -0.64
C LEU A 131 -15.34 -3.24 -0.58
N GLN A 132 -15.91 -2.15 -1.13
CA GLN A 132 -15.32 -0.81 -0.99
C GLN A 132 -15.16 -0.44 0.49
N PHE A 133 -16.20 -0.68 1.29
CA PHE A 133 -16.18 -0.37 2.71
C PHE A 133 -15.07 -1.13 3.44
N TRP A 134 -14.94 -2.43 3.17
CA TRP A 134 -13.89 -3.26 3.78
C TRP A 134 -12.48 -2.84 3.36
N GLU A 135 -12.30 -2.53 2.08
CA GLU A 135 -11.03 -2.02 1.59
C GLU A 135 -10.65 -0.70 2.24
N LEU A 136 -11.61 0.20 2.46
CA LEU A 136 -11.38 1.47 3.15
C LEU A 136 -10.96 1.25 4.61
N VAL A 137 -11.67 0.40 5.35
CA VAL A 137 -11.35 0.07 6.75
C VAL A 137 -9.95 -0.56 6.86
N ILE A 138 -9.63 -1.50 5.97
CA ILE A 138 -8.32 -2.16 5.95
C ILE A 138 -7.22 -1.16 5.58
N SER A 139 -7.46 -0.29 4.59
CA SER A 139 -6.51 0.74 4.18
C SER A 139 -6.24 1.75 5.29
N ILE A 140 -7.26 2.20 6.02
CA ILE A 140 -7.09 3.09 7.19
C ILE A 140 -6.28 2.39 8.28
N GLY A 141 -6.65 1.15 8.61
CA GLY A 141 -5.95 0.38 9.65
C GLY A 141 -4.47 0.18 9.31
N GLN A 142 -4.17 -0.17 8.06
CA GLN A 142 -2.80 -0.37 7.59
C GLN A 142 -2.05 0.96 7.52
N TYR A 143 -2.65 2.04 7.02
CA TYR A 143 -2.04 3.38 7.01
C TYR A 143 -1.63 3.85 8.41
N LEU A 144 -2.50 3.66 9.41
CA LEU A 144 -2.22 4.01 10.81
C LEU A 144 -1.11 3.15 11.41
N LEU A 145 -1.13 1.84 11.13
CA LEU A 145 -0.12 0.90 11.58
C LEU A 145 1.26 1.24 10.98
N ASP A 146 1.30 1.50 9.68
CA ASP A 146 2.52 1.85 8.96
C ASP A 146 3.07 3.17 9.49
N SER A 147 2.21 4.20 9.64
CA SER A 147 2.58 5.48 10.25
C SER A 147 3.16 5.33 11.65
N PHE A 148 2.59 4.45 12.49
CA PHE A 148 3.10 4.16 13.81
C PHE A 148 4.49 3.50 13.76
N LEU A 149 4.69 2.51 12.88
CA LEU A 149 5.98 1.84 12.70
C LEU A 149 7.05 2.80 12.16
N TYR A 150 6.67 3.71 11.26
CA TYR A 150 7.53 4.79 10.78
C TYR A 150 7.98 5.72 11.91
N CYS A 151 7.03 6.23 12.70
CA CYS A 151 7.35 7.07 13.84
C CYS A 151 8.27 6.36 14.85
N GLN A 152 8.01 5.09 15.17
CA GLN A 152 8.85 4.32 16.08
C GLN A 152 10.27 4.12 15.54
N MET A 153 10.42 3.92 14.24
CA MET A 153 11.72 3.74 13.62
C MET A 153 12.51 5.05 13.57
N ILE A 154 11.88 6.18 13.25
CA ILE A 154 12.51 7.51 13.25
C ILE A 154 12.85 7.95 14.67
N LEU A 155 11.99 7.70 15.66
CA LEU A 155 12.28 8.08 17.05
C LEU A 155 13.41 7.25 17.68
N ARG A 156 13.72 6.08 17.10
CA ARG A 156 14.78 5.18 17.58
C ARG A 156 16.10 5.29 16.78
N HIS A 157 16.15 6.08 15.69
CA HIS A 157 17.30 6.25 14.80
C HIS A 157 17.62 7.71 14.48
#